data_AF-A0ABD0RH35-F1
#
_entry.id   AF-A0ABD0RH35-F1
#
_cell.length_a   1.000
_cell.length_b   1.000
_cell.length_c   1.000
_cell.angle_alpha   90.00
_cell.angle_beta   90.00
_cell.angle_gamma   90.00
#
_symmetry.space_group_name_H-M   'P 1'
#
loop_
_entity.id
_entity.type
_entity.pdbx_description
1 polymer ?
#
loop_
_entity_poly.entity_id
_entity_poly.type
_entity_poly.pdbx_seq_one_letter_code
_entity_poly.pdbx_strand_id
1 'polypeptide(L)' 'VFIRSLVRNLFGEGNDLFLEGEWGRSVELHTEALNIAEYAESEDIMISQDLREKLHANRAASYLNI' A
#
# COMPACT_ATOMS: atom_id res chain seq x y z
N VAL A 1 10.43 -13.23 2.95
CA VAL A 1 9.89 -12.93 4.30
C VAL A 1 9.90 -11.42 4.59
N PHE A 2 11.01 -10.73 4.33
CA PHE A 2 11.12 -9.27 4.51
C PHE A 2 10.17 -8.45 3.62
N ILE A 3 10.23 -8.61 2.29
CA ILE A 3 9.42 -7.82 1.33
C ILE A 3 7.91 -7.93 1.62
N ARG A 4 7.40 -9.14 1.88
CA ARG A 4 5.99 -9.35 2.26
C ARG A 4 5.59 -8.58 3.51
N SER A 5 6.48 -8.53 4.50
CA SER A 5 6.25 -7.80 5.75
C SER A 5 6.31 -6.30 5.51
N LEU A 6 7.24 -5.83 4.69
CA LEU A 6 7.36 -4.42 4.31
C LEU A 6 6.09 -3.90 3.63
N VAL A 7 5.56 -4.61 2.64
CA VAL A 7 4.30 -4.24 1.96
C VAL A 7 3.13 -4.17 2.94
N ARG A 8 3.04 -5.13 3.89
CA ARG A 8 2.01 -5.12 4.93
C ARG A 8 2.16 -3.95 5.91
N ASN A 9 3.39 -3.61 6.29
CA ASN A 9 3.65 -2.50 7.20
C ASN A 9 3.26 -1.17 6.55
N LEU A 10 3.67 -0.93 5.30
CA LEU A 10 3.28 0.27 4.54
C LEU A 10 1.76 0.35 4.33
N PHE A 11 1.10 -0.79 4.07
CA PHE A 11 -0.36 -0.83 4.02
C PHE A 11 -1.01 -0.41 5.35
N GLY A 12 -0.49 -0.89 6.48
CA GLY A 12 -0.96 -0.51 7.82
C GLY A 12 -0.77 0.98 8.09
N GLU A 13 0.46 1.47 7.93
CA GLU A 13 0.80 2.88 8.17
C GLU A 13 0.03 3.83 7.25
N GLY A 14 -0.18 3.45 5.98
CA GLY A 14 -1.01 4.21 5.05
C GLY A 14 -2.48 4.30 5.48
N ASN A 15 -3.01 3.25 6.14
CA ASN A 15 -4.36 3.27 6.69
C ASN A 15 -4.45 4.12 7.96
N ASP A 16 -3.44 4.06 8.82
CA ASP A 16 -3.37 4.90 10.03
C ASP A 16 -3.37 6.39 9.63
N LEU A 17 -2.53 6.79 8.67
CA LEU A 17 -2.53 8.15 8.12
C LEU A 17 -3.86 8.55 7.48
N PHE A 18 -4.55 7.62 6.81
CA PHE A 18 -5.87 7.90 6.25
C PHE A 18 -6.88 8.23 7.36
N LEU A 19 -6.87 7.47 8.45
CA LEU A 19 -7.76 7.68 9.60
C LEU A 19 -7.41 8.98 10.35
N GLU A 20 -6.15 9.40 10.33
CA GLU A 20 -5.67 10.66 10.91
C GLU A 20 -6.00 11.90 10.05
N GLY A 21 -6.51 11.72 8.82
CA GLY A 21 -6.81 12.82 7.89
C GLY A 21 -5.62 13.25 7.03
N GLU A 22 -4.49 12.56 7.14
CA GLU A 22 -3.26 12.82 6.38
C GLU A 22 -3.30 12.13 5.01
N TRP A 23 -4.34 12.42 4.21
CA TRP A 23 -4.67 11.67 2.99
C TRP A 23 -3.58 11.74 1.92
N GLY A 24 -2.87 12.86 1.80
CA GLY A 24 -1.74 13.00 0.87
C GLY A 24 -0.61 12.03 1.21
N ARG A 25 -0.25 11.91 2.49
CA ARG A 25 0.79 10.95 2.95
C ARG A 25 0.30 9.51 2.87
N SER A 26 -1.00 9.28 3.09
CA SER A 26 -1.63 7.97 2.86
C SER A 26 -1.45 7.50 1.41
N VAL A 27 -1.68 8.39 0.42
CA VAL A 27 -1.44 8.10 -1.01
C VAL A 27 0.02 7.69 -1.26
N GLU A 28 0.97 8.40 -0.66
CA GLU A 28 2.41 8.12 -0.82
C GLU A 28 2.73 6.70 -0.33
N LEU A 29 2.27 6.32 0.87
CA LEU A 29 2.53 4.98 1.43
C LEU A 29 1.85 3.86 0.66
N HIS A 30 0.60 4.03 0.22
CA HIS A 30 -0.06 3.02 -0.61
C HIS A 30 0.61 2.89 -1.98
N THR A 31 1.14 3.98 -2.54
CA THR A 31 1.89 3.96 -3.81
C THR A 31 3.21 3.22 -3.66
N GLU A 32 3.95 3.50 -2.59
CA GLU A 32 5.22 2.81 -2.34
C GLU A 32 5.02 1.31 -2.10
N ALA A 33 3.97 0.93 -1.34
CA ALA A 33 3.61 -0.46 -1.15
C ALA A 33 3.29 -1.18 -2.48
N LEU A 34 2.63 -0.50 -3.43
CA LEU A 34 2.33 -1.03 -4.76
C LEU A 34 3.60 -1.18 -5.62
N ASN A 35 4.50 -0.18 -5.60
CA ASN A 35 5.78 -0.23 -6.32
C ASN A 35 6.64 -1.40 -5.81
N ILE A 36 6.72 -1.60 -4.50
CA ILE A 36 7.44 -2.73 -3.90
C ILE A 36 6.76 -4.05 -4.24
N ALA A 37 5.43 -4.10 -4.29
CA ALA A 37 4.70 -5.31 -4.69
C ALA A 37 4.94 -5.69 -6.16
N GLU A 38 5.08 -4.70 -7.05
CA GLU A 38 5.44 -4.89 -8.45
C GLU A 38 6.89 -5.36 -8.59
N TYR A 39 7.83 -4.76 -7.85
CA TYR A 39 9.21 -5.24 -7.78
C TYR A 39 9.31 -6.67 -7.21
N ALA A 40 8.50 -7.00 -6.20
CA ALA A 40 8.45 -8.34 -5.64
C ALA A 40 8.05 -9.38 -6.69
N GLU A 41 7.13 -9.03 -7.58
CA GLU A 41 6.67 -9.88 -8.68
C GLU A 41 7.80 -10.15 -9.69
N SER A 42 8.66 -9.17 -9.99
CA SER A 42 9.83 -9.40 -10.86
C SER A 42 10.90 -10.32 -10.25
N GLU A 43 10.87 -10.49 -8.92
CA GLU A 43 11.78 -11.37 -8.16
C GLU A 43 11.09 -12.70 -7.76
N ASP A 44 9.96 -13.07 -8.38
CA ASP A 44 9.15 -14.26 -8.06
C ASP A 44 8.62 -14.31 -6.60
N ILE A 45 8.58 -13.16 -5.92
CA ILE A 45 8.04 -13.02 -4.56
C ILE A 45 6.57 -12.65 -4.63
N MET A 46 5.71 -13.65 -4.52
CA MET A 46 4.26 -13.43 -4.56
C MET A 46 3.77 -12.58 -3.37
N ILE A 47 3.09 -11.48 -3.67
CA ILE A 47 2.23 -10.72 -2.76
C ILE A 47 0.79 -11.16 -2.99
N SER A 48 0.02 -11.33 -1.91
CA SER A 48 -1.38 -11.77 -2.03
C SER A 48 -2.21 -10.76 -2.83
N GLN A 49 -2.98 -11.25 -3.80
CA GLN A 49 -3.87 -10.44 -4.63
C GLN A 49 -4.86 -9.59 -3.79
N ASP A 50 -5.45 -10.17 -2.74
CA ASP A 50 -6.32 -9.45 -1.79
C ASP A 50 -5.66 -8.18 -1.21
N LEU A 51 -4.36 -8.24 -0.91
CA LEU A 51 -3.62 -7.08 -0.39
C LEU A 51 -3.40 -6.02 -1.48
N ARG A 52 -3.11 -6.45 -2.72
CA ARG A 52 -2.94 -5.52 -3.86
C ARG A 52 -4.26 -4.80 -4.19
N GLU A 53 -5.37 -5.52 -4.17
CA GLU A 53 -6.70 -4.96 -4.39
C GLU A 53 -7.04 -3.93 -3.31
N LYS A 54 -6.78 -4.23 -2.04
CA LYS A 54 -6.96 -3.28 -0.92
C LYS A 54 -6.05 -2.06 -1.04
N LEU A 55 -4.80 -2.23 -1.47
CA LEU A 55 -3.88 -1.12 -1.70
C LEU A 55 -4.40 -0.18 -2.80
N HIS A 56 -4.89 -0.71 -3.91
CA HIS A 56 -5.50 0.11 -4.96
C HIS A 56 -6.77 0.82 -4.48
N ALA A 57 -7.66 0.12 -3.78
CA ALA A 57 -8.89 0.69 -3.24
C ALA A 57 -8.62 1.81 -2.23
N ASN A 58 -7.70 1.59 -1.28
CA ASN A 58 -7.38 2.56 -0.26
C ASN A 58 -6.68 3.78 -0.86
N ARG A 59 -5.74 3.59 -1.80
CA ARG A 59 -5.13 4.72 -2.51
C ARG A 59 -6.17 5.56 -3.26
N ALA A 60 -7.13 4.92 -3.93
CA ALA A 60 -8.22 5.62 -4.60
C ALA A 60 -9.11 6.39 -3.61
N ALA A 61 -9.40 5.79 -2.44
CA ALA A 61 -10.11 6.48 -1.36
C ALA A 61 -9.32 7.68 -0.85
N SER A 62 -8.01 7.57 -0.65
CA SER A 62 -7.15 8.69 -0.24
C SER A 62 -7.20 9.83 -1.26
N TYR A 63 -7.09 9.54 -2.57
CA TYR A 63 -7.24 10.56 -3.61
C TYR A 63 -8.62 11.26 -3.61
N LEU A 64 -9.68 10.56 -3.24
CA LEU A 64 -11.03 11.14 -3.17
C LEU A 64 -11.20 12.10 -1.97
N ASN A 65 -10.35 11.98 -0.95
CA ASN A 65 -10.43 12.78 0.26
C ASN A 65 -9.43 13.96 0.29
N ILE A 66 -8.48 14.04 -0.65
CA ILE A 66 -7.60 15.21 -0.85
C ILE A 66 -8.44 16.41 -1.28
#